data_AF-A0A6L9JLJ5-F1
#
_entry.id   AF-A0A6L9JLJ5-F1
#
_cell.length_a   1.000
_cell.length_b   1.000
_cell.length_c   1.000
_cell.angle_alpha   90.00
_cell.angle_beta   90.00
_cell.angle_gamma   90.00
#
_symmetry.space_group_name_H-M   'P 1'
#
loop_
_entity.id
_entity.type
_entity.pdbx_description
1 polymer ?
#
loop_
_entity_poly.entity_id
_entity_poly.type
_entity_poly.pdbx_seq_one_letter_code
_entity_poly.pdbx_strand_id
1 'polypeptide(L)'
;MKFVFEKPNNQSNTGIFFLKRSLYHYSDNVQYKKFSFIHFFRRKISKKNDTKYIFFPLDYKSFFSKRIDLIIFPDDPLRAIKSISKVRWRNKNYLKYLYQIFRYYYIFCLIYSLKNNLILIVSDDDVKSLKKRFPKHNIQYFHHPIQNQLMKVEPCIFSHVIKKVAFLNLQDHYCNDPKHFFKGFNNVILTKELNDIQFYFHGSGRKPWINTALNFLNSSNCFNVDYIEDFITFNKNIDIVIMPLSAGAGVKNILLNSIYLNKVVFGSEEAFSGIPSKLANNFIISSANELMNKLQYLNDIKKDYLELRNYVLEHHDISMFKSDLNRFFNECN
;
A
#
# COMPACT_ATOMS: atom_id res chain seq x y z
N MET A 1 -17.72 -10.31 -14.46
CA MET A 1 -16.42 -10.93 -14.77
C MET A 1 -15.78 -11.38 -13.44
N LYS A 2 -15.88 -12.68 -13.12
CA LYS A 2 -15.17 -13.29 -11.99
C LYS A 2 -13.73 -13.49 -12.44
N PHE A 3 -12.77 -12.83 -11.81
CA PHE A 3 -11.36 -13.19 -11.96
C PHE A 3 -11.15 -14.51 -11.22
N VAL A 4 -11.19 -15.60 -11.98
CA VAL A 4 -10.74 -16.92 -11.50
C VAL A 4 -9.22 -16.91 -11.64
N PHE A 5 -8.51 -17.00 -10.51
CA PHE A 5 -7.07 -17.13 -10.48
C PHE A 5 -6.73 -18.61 -10.71
N GLU A 6 -6.52 -19.00 -11.96
CA GLU A 6 -5.87 -20.28 -12.27
C GLU A 6 -4.36 -20.11 -12.11
N LYS A 7 -3.85 -20.52 -10.94
CA LYS A 7 -2.44 -20.78 -10.59
C LYS A 7 -1.39 -19.75 -11.04
N PRO A 8 -1.24 -18.60 -10.34
CA PRO A 8 -0.02 -17.80 -10.46
C PRO A 8 1.16 -18.50 -9.76
N ASN A 9 2.34 -18.53 -10.39
CA ASN A 9 3.62 -18.89 -9.75
C ASN A 9 3.97 -17.94 -8.58
N ASN A 10 3.30 -16.79 -8.51
CA ASN A 10 3.33 -15.86 -7.40
C ASN A 10 2.54 -16.44 -6.21
N GLN A 11 3.18 -17.35 -5.46
CA GLN A 11 2.53 -18.08 -4.36
C GLN A 11 2.03 -17.17 -3.24
N SER A 12 2.45 -15.91 -3.16
CA SER A 12 2.06 -14.94 -2.14
C SER A 12 1.21 -13.82 -2.74
N ASN A 13 -0.12 -13.92 -2.57
CA ASN A 13 -1.07 -12.82 -2.80
C ASN A 13 -0.51 -11.50 -2.22
N THR A 14 -0.67 -10.36 -2.90
CA THR A 14 -0.12 -9.06 -2.46
C THR A 14 -1.09 -8.25 -1.57
N GLY A 15 -0.55 -7.23 -0.89
CA GLY A 15 -1.34 -6.24 -0.15
C GLY A 15 -2.14 -6.85 1.01
N ILE A 16 -3.45 -6.65 1.03
CA ILE A 16 -4.31 -7.11 2.12
C ILE A 16 -4.31 -8.64 2.29
N PHE A 17 -4.15 -9.37 1.18
CA PHE A 17 -4.10 -10.83 1.21
C PHE A 17 -2.75 -11.34 1.71
N PHE A 18 -1.67 -10.60 1.46
CA PHE A 18 -0.36 -10.88 2.04
C PHE A 18 -0.44 -10.77 3.57
N LEU A 19 -0.91 -9.62 4.09
CA LEU A 19 -1.01 -9.40 5.53
C LEU A 19 -1.92 -10.44 6.20
N LYS A 20 -3.05 -10.80 5.57
CA LYS A 20 -3.93 -11.89 5.98
C LYS A 20 -3.18 -13.23 6.11
N ARG A 21 -2.35 -13.58 5.14
CA ARG A 21 -1.59 -14.84 5.14
C ARG A 21 -0.46 -14.82 6.18
N SER A 22 0.23 -13.69 6.33
CA SER A 22 1.29 -13.52 7.34
C SER A 22 0.73 -13.68 8.74
N LEU A 23 -0.44 -13.09 9.03
CA LEU A 23 -1.14 -13.29 10.29
C LEU A 23 -1.42 -14.78 10.55
N TYR A 24 -1.93 -15.50 9.56
CA TYR A 24 -2.20 -16.94 9.70
C TYR A 24 -0.91 -17.73 9.96
N HIS A 25 0.13 -17.52 9.15
CA HIS A 25 1.36 -18.29 9.23
C HIS A 25 2.08 -18.11 10.57
N TYR A 26 2.04 -16.92 11.14
CA TYR A 26 2.75 -16.60 12.39
C TYR A 26 1.88 -16.63 13.64
N SER A 27 0.60 -17.02 13.50
CA SER A 27 -0.26 -17.28 14.64
C SER A 27 -0.38 -18.78 14.84
N ASP A 28 0.49 -19.35 15.68
CA ASP A 28 0.61 -20.80 15.96
C ASP A 28 -0.70 -21.50 16.40
N ASN A 29 -1.75 -20.74 16.67
CA ASN A 29 -3.02 -21.22 17.22
C ASN A 29 -4.24 -20.83 16.40
N VAL A 30 -4.10 -20.29 15.20
CA VAL A 30 -5.25 -19.78 14.42
C VAL A 30 -5.85 -20.86 13.50
N GLN A 31 -7.09 -21.27 13.77
CA GLN A 31 -7.86 -22.14 12.87
C GLN A 31 -8.67 -21.32 11.86
N TYR A 32 -8.50 -21.62 10.57
CA TYR A 32 -9.36 -21.09 9.51
C TYR A 32 -10.68 -21.85 9.48
N LYS A 33 -11.79 -21.22 9.89
CA LYS A 33 -13.11 -21.73 9.51
C LYS A 33 -13.39 -21.26 8.08
N LYS A 34 -13.54 -22.22 7.14
CA LYS A 34 -13.99 -21.96 5.78
C LYS A 34 -15.37 -21.28 5.83
N PHE A 35 -15.38 -19.97 5.71
CA PHE A 35 -16.54 -19.25 5.23
C PHE A 35 -16.07 -18.24 4.19
N SER A 36 -16.34 -18.55 2.93
CA SER A 36 -16.27 -17.58 1.85
C SER A 36 -17.06 -16.33 2.26
N PHE A 37 -16.46 -15.15 2.07
CA PHE A 37 -16.91 -13.80 2.50
C PHE A 37 -16.58 -13.37 3.93
N ILE A 38 -16.00 -14.22 4.77
CA ILE A 38 -15.81 -13.92 6.18
C ILE A 38 -14.32 -13.94 6.56
N HIS A 39 -13.81 -12.83 7.10
CA HIS A 39 -12.42 -12.74 7.58
C HIS A 39 -12.34 -12.86 9.10
N PHE A 40 -12.79 -13.99 9.65
CA PHE A 40 -12.51 -14.36 11.05
C PHE A 40 -11.29 -15.26 11.13
N PHE A 41 -10.38 -14.94 12.04
CA PHE A 41 -9.38 -15.89 12.52
C PHE A 41 -9.70 -16.26 13.96
N ARG A 42 -9.85 -17.56 14.25
CA ARG A 42 -10.12 -18.07 15.60
C ARG A 42 -8.82 -18.57 16.22
N ARG A 43 -8.37 -18.00 17.33
CA ARG A 43 -7.28 -18.60 18.13
C ARG A 43 -7.83 -19.78 18.95
N LYS A 44 -7.12 -20.92 18.96
CA LYS A 44 -7.34 -22.05 19.86
C LYS A 44 -6.40 -21.85 21.05
N ILE A 45 -6.91 -21.38 22.18
CA ILE A 45 -6.20 -21.48 23.46
C ILE A 45 -7.07 -22.31 24.39
N SER A 46 -6.43 -23.16 25.20
CA SER A 46 -7.00 -24.31 25.91
C SER A 46 -8.23 -24.05 26.80
N LYS A 47 -9.13 -25.05 26.80
CA LYS A 47 -10.09 -25.55 27.81
C LYS A 47 -11.04 -24.61 28.57
N LYS A 48 -10.85 -23.30 28.63
CA LYS A 48 -11.86 -22.34 29.13
C LYS A 48 -12.34 -21.46 27.97
N ASN A 49 -13.64 -21.19 27.89
CA ASN A 49 -14.38 -20.70 26.73
C ASN A 49 -14.02 -19.28 26.19
N ASP A 50 -12.84 -18.73 26.48
CA ASP A 50 -12.42 -17.38 26.08
C ASP A 50 -11.71 -17.37 24.72
N THR A 51 -12.49 -17.52 23.67
CA THR A 51 -12.00 -17.43 22.29
C THR A 51 -11.98 -15.99 21.80
N LYS A 52 -10.80 -15.49 21.42
CA LYS A 52 -10.60 -14.19 20.73
C LYS A 52 -10.70 -14.33 19.22
N TYR A 53 -11.33 -13.37 18.55
CA TYR A 53 -11.41 -13.30 17.09
C TYR A 53 -10.54 -12.16 16.53
N ILE A 54 -9.90 -12.39 15.38
CA ILE A 54 -9.25 -11.32 14.59
C ILE A 54 -10.14 -11.00 13.40
N PHE A 55 -10.43 -9.71 13.24
CA PHE A 55 -11.16 -9.15 12.11
C PHE A 55 -10.22 -8.43 11.15
N PHE A 56 -10.42 -8.64 9.85
CA PHE A 56 -9.73 -7.94 8.77
C PHE A 56 -10.78 -7.25 7.89
N PRO A 57 -10.41 -6.15 7.20
CA PRO A 57 -11.07 -4.84 7.24
C PRO A 57 -12.61 -4.83 7.29
N LEU A 58 -13.13 -3.79 7.96
CA LEU A 58 -14.53 -3.37 8.10
C LEU A 58 -15.56 -4.15 7.29
N ASP A 59 -16.07 -5.20 7.93
CA ASP A 59 -17.32 -5.85 7.53
C ASP A 59 -18.41 -5.55 8.56
N TYR A 60 -19.69 -5.66 8.20
CA TYR A 60 -20.83 -5.47 9.11
C TYR A 60 -20.75 -6.36 10.35
N LYS A 61 -19.98 -7.43 10.29
CA LYS A 61 -19.75 -8.34 11.43
C LYS A 61 -18.98 -7.71 12.57
N SER A 62 -18.27 -6.62 12.30
CA SER A 62 -17.56 -5.86 13.34
C SER A 62 -18.53 -5.31 14.40
N PHE A 63 -19.79 -5.05 14.04
CA PHE A 63 -20.84 -4.66 14.99
C PHE A 63 -21.16 -5.75 16.03
N PHE A 64 -20.87 -7.02 15.71
CA PHE A 64 -21.07 -8.15 16.61
C PHE A 64 -19.79 -8.57 17.34
N SER A 65 -18.72 -7.75 17.26
CA SER A 65 -17.47 -8.03 17.97
C SER A 65 -17.66 -7.96 19.49
N LYS A 66 -16.95 -8.82 20.21
CA LYS A 66 -16.88 -8.84 21.67
C LYS A 66 -15.66 -8.06 22.13
N ARG A 67 -15.66 -7.61 23.39
CA ARG A 67 -14.55 -6.84 24.00
C ARG A 67 -13.16 -7.48 23.82
N ILE A 68 -13.08 -8.80 23.79
CA ILE A 68 -11.82 -9.56 23.68
C ILE A 68 -11.31 -9.72 22.24
N ASP A 69 -12.05 -9.20 21.25
CA ASP A 69 -11.71 -9.34 19.83
C ASP A 69 -10.69 -8.29 19.38
N LEU A 70 -9.77 -8.73 18.52
CA LEU A 70 -8.75 -7.92 17.87
C LEU A 70 -9.22 -7.49 16.49
N ILE A 71 -9.07 -6.22 16.17
CA ILE A 71 -9.56 -5.68 14.90
C ILE A 71 -8.40 -5.03 14.19
N ILE A 72 -8.03 -5.53 13.01
CA ILE A 72 -6.90 -4.99 12.24
C ILE A 72 -7.43 -4.25 11.02
N PHE A 73 -7.15 -2.95 10.96
CA PHE A 73 -7.36 -2.14 9.77
C PHE A 73 -6.04 -1.92 9.03
N PRO A 74 -5.94 -2.36 7.77
CA PRO A 74 -4.75 -2.13 6.95
C PRO A 74 -4.63 -0.67 6.49
N ASP A 75 -5.61 0.19 6.78
CA ASP A 75 -5.65 1.60 6.40
C ASP A 75 -6.60 2.41 7.32
N ASP A 76 -6.41 3.73 7.52
CA ASP A 76 -7.45 4.58 8.17
C ASP A 76 -8.69 4.56 7.29
N PRO A 77 -9.76 3.90 7.73
CA PRO A 77 -10.91 3.71 6.87
C PRO A 77 -11.65 5.03 6.63
N LEU A 78 -11.65 5.98 7.57
CA LEU A 78 -12.31 7.28 7.36
C LEU A 78 -11.52 8.16 6.40
N ARG A 79 -10.19 8.16 6.46
CA ARG A 79 -9.35 8.88 5.47
C ARG A 79 -9.47 8.23 4.09
N ALA A 80 -9.44 6.90 4.03
CA ALA A 80 -9.63 6.14 2.81
C ALA A 80 -10.98 6.43 2.11
N ILE A 81 -12.09 6.57 2.85
CA ILE A 81 -13.43 6.81 2.28
C ILE A 81 -13.60 8.25 1.79
N LYS A 82 -12.94 9.23 2.42
CA LYS A 82 -13.03 10.64 1.99
C LYS A 82 -12.58 10.82 0.53
N SER A 83 -11.74 9.94 0.03
CA SER A 83 -11.39 9.90 -1.39
C SER A 83 -12.58 9.43 -2.23
N ILE A 84 -13.25 10.37 -2.92
CA ILE A 84 -14.29 10.10 -3.93
C ILE A 84 -13.76 9.17 -5.04
N SER A 85 -12.45 9.21 -5.26
CA SER A 85 -11.72 8.32 -6.15
C SER A 85 -12.02 6.84 -5.83
N LYS A 86 -12.25 6.41 -4.58
CA LYS A 86 -12.57 4.99 -4.27
C LYS A 86 -13.96 4.48 -4.73
N VAL A 87 -14.86 5.29 -5.32
CA VAL A 87 -16.21 4.82 -5.75
C VAL A 87 -16.24 4.34 -7.20
N ARG A 88 -16.50 3.05 -7.40
CA ARG A 88 -16.62 2.39 -8.71
C ARG A 88 -17.99 2.60 -9.39
N TRP A 89 -18.51 3.82 -9.45
CA TRP A 89 -19.78 4.12 -10.15
C TRP A 89 -19.49 4.93 -11.40
N ARG A 90 -19.73 4.38 -12.59
CA ARG A 90 -19.15 4.97 -13.81
C ARG A 90 -19.65 6.39 -14.15
N ASN A 91 -20.91 6.77 -13.90
CA ASN A 91 -21.47 7.93 -14.63
C ASN A 91 -22.29 8.97 -13.83
N LYS A 92 -22.29 8.97 -12.49
CA LYS A 92 -23.05 10.00 -11.72
C LYS A 92 -22.26 10.50 -10.50
N ASN A 93 -21.61 11.66 -10.63
CA ASN A 93 -20.83 12.28 -9.55
C ASN A 93 -21.65 12.51 -8.27
N TYR A 94 -22.92 12.90 -8.42
CA TYR A 94 -23.84 13.06 -7.30
C TYR A 94 -24.09 11.74 -6.53
N LEU A 95 -24.29 10.63 -7.26
CA LEU A 95 -24.48 9.33 -6.63
C LEU A 95 -23.19 8.80 -5.97
N LYS A 96 -22.02 9.07 -6.56
CA LYS A 96 -20.73 8.79 -5.92
C LYS A 96 -20.62 9.54 -4.59
N TYR A 97 -20.99 10.81 -4.58
CA TYR A 97 -20.94 11.66 -3.39
C TYR A 97 -21.89 11.15 -2.30
N LEU A 98 -23.15 10.89 -2.63
CA LEU A 98 -24.12 10.30 -1.69
C LEU A 98 -23.63 8.96 -1.14
N TYR A 99 -23.15 8.06 -2.00
CA TYR A 99 -22.60 6.77 -1.58
C TYR A 99 -21.42 6.95 -0.60
N GLN A 100 -20.52 7.91 -0.83
CA GLN A 100 -19.45 8.20 0.11
C GLN A 100 -19.94 8.76 1.43
N ILE A 101 -20.98 9.60 1.45
CA ILE A 101 -21.58 10.06 2.72
C ILE A 101 -22.12 8.87 3.50
N PHE A 102 -22.93 8.01 2.87
CA PHE A 102 -23.47 6.82 3.53
C PHE A 102 -22.36 5.89 4.03
N ARG A 103 -21.35 5.64 3.19
CA ARG A 103 -20.20 4.81 3.56
C ARG A 103 -19.39 5.42 4.71
N TYR A 104 -19.19 6.73 4.69
CA TYR A 104 -18.49 7.46 5.76
C TYR A 104 -19.25 7.35 7.07
N TYR A 105 -20.57 7.60 7.05
CA TYR A 105 -21.44 7.47 8.22
C TYR A 105 -21.44 6.04 8.77
N TYR A 106 -21.64 5.06 7.89
CA TYR A 106 -21.62 3.64 8.25
C TYR A 106 -20.29 3.25 8.92
N ILE A 107 -19.16 3.64 8.34
CA ILE A 107 -17.84 3.32 8.89
C ILE A 107 -17.58 4.07 10.19
N PHE A 108 -18.04 5.31 10.30
CA PHE A 108 -17.98 6.06 11.55
C PHE A 108 -18.75 5.34 12.67
N CYS A 109 -20.00 4.93 12.42
CA CYS A 109 -20.81 4.15 13.36
C CYS A 109 -20.15 2.82 13.72
N LEU A 110 -19.55 2.14 12.73
CA LEU A 110 -18.84 0.90 12.96
C LEU A 110 -17.66 1.12 13.91
N ILE A 111 -16.74 2.05 13.62
CA ILE A 111 -15.61 2.33 14.50
C ILE A 111 -16.09 2.75 15.89
N TYR A 112 -17.15 3.57 15.97
CA TYR A 112 -17.74 3.97 17.24
C TYR A 112 -18.20 2.76 18.06
N SER A 113 -18.82 1.76 17.44
CA SER A 113 -19.26 0.52 18.11
C SER A 113 -18.10 -0.31 18.69
N LEU A 114 -16.89 -0.14 18.15
CA LEU A 114 -15.67 -0.86 18.56
C LEU A 114 -14.95 -0.22 19.76
N LYS A 115 -15.59 0.67 20.51
CA LYS A 115 -14.97 1.42 21.62
C LYS A 115 -14.24 0.54 22.65
N ASN A 116 -14.76 -0.64 22.90
CA ASN A 116 -14.22 -1.56 23.92
C ASN A 116 -13.21 -2.57 23.35
N ASN A 117 -12.90 -2.50 22.05
CA ASN A 117 -11.99 -3.40 21.37
C ASN A 117 -10.59 -2.79 21.24
N LEU A 118 -9.59 -3.66 21.11
CA LEU A 118 -8.26 -3.26 20.62
C LEU A 118 -8.30 -3.18 19.08
N ILE A 119 -8.07 -1.97 18.58
CA ILE A 119 -8.04 -1.64 17.15
C ILE A 119 -6.58 -1.44 16.73
N LEU A 120 -6.10 -2.28 15.83
CA LEU A 120 -4.76 -2.29 15.30
C LEU A 120 -4.74 -1.65 13.90
N ILE A 121 -3.84 -0.69 13.69
CA ILE A 121 -3.72 0.08 12.45
C ILE A 121 -2.29 -0.03 11.93
N VAL A 122 -2.10 -0.22 10.63
CA VAL A 122 -0.76 -0.40 10.03
C VAL A 122 -0.09 0.89 9.55
N SER A 123 -0.41 2.03 10.17
CA SER A 123 0.19 3.32 9.88
C SER A 123 0.09 4.25 11.09
N ASP A 124 1.21 4.81 11.53
CA ASP A 124 1.25 5.70 12.69
C ASP A 124 0.43 6.99 12.48
N ASP A 125 0.44 7.53 11.27
CA ASP A 125 -0.36 8.70 10.93
C ASP A 125 -1.86 8.40 10.98
N ASP A 126 -2.24 7.17 10.59
CA ASP A 126 -3.61 6.68 10.68
C ASP A 126 -4.02 6.45 12.14
N VAL A 127 -3.13 5.96 12.99
CA VAL A 127 -3.34 5.88 14.44
C VAL A 127 -3.60 7.28 15.02
N LYS A 128 -2.76 8.27 14.71
CA LYS A 128 -2.92 9.66 15.19
C LYS A 128 -4.25 10.27 14.71
N SER A 129 -4.57 10.10 13.43
CA SER A 129 -5.82 10.56 12.81
C SER A 129 -7.05 9.98 13.52
N LEU A 130 -7.07 8.66 13.72
CA LEU A 130 -8.18 7.98 14.36
C LEU A 130 -8.29 8.30 15.85
N LYS A 131 -7.17 8.36 16.59
CA LYS A 131 -7.16 8.75 18.01
C LYS A 131 -7.72 10.16 18.23
N LYS A 132 -7.44 11.10 17.32
CA LYS A 132 -8.02 12.45 17.38
C LYS A 132 -9.55 12.43 17.27
N ARG A 133 -10.12 11.52 16.47
CA ARG A 133 -11.57 11.41 16.25
C ARG A 133 -12.27 10.52 17.28
N PHE A 134 -11.57 9.50 17.77
CA PHE A 134 -12.06 8.49 18.69
C PHE A 134 -11.12 8.37 19.91
N PRO A 135 -11.01 9.41 20.74
CA PRO A 135 -9.99 9.47 21.81
C PRO A 135 -10.19 8.44 22.93
N LYS A 136 -11.40 7.86 23.03
CA LYS A 136 -11.73 6.85 24.04
C LYS A 136 -11.49 5.41 23.56
N HIS A 137 -11.05 5.22 22.32
CA HIS A 137 -10.83 3.90 21.73
C HIS A 137 -9.39 3.44 21.95
N ASN A 138 -9.19 2.14 22.19
CA ASN A 138 -7.86 1.54 22.28
C ASN A 138 -7.31 1.29 20.86
N ILE A 139 -6.69 2.32 20.28
CA ILE A 139 -6.11 2.27 18.93
C ILE A 139 -4.60 2.15 19.04
N GLN A 140 -4.01 1.16 18.40
CA GLN A 140 -2.57 0.92 18.44
C GLN A 140 -2.00 0.67 17.05
N TYR A 141 -0.72 0.98 16.90
CA TYR A 141 0.02 0.69 15.68
C TYR A 141 0.36 -0.81 15.60
N PHE A 142 0.31 -1.37 14.40
CA PHE A 142 0.65 -2.74 14.10
C PHE A 142 1.56 -2.78 12.87
N HIS A 143 2.77 -3.30 13.02
CA HIS A 143 3.76 -3.26 11.95
C HIS A 143 3.29 -4.08 10.74
N HIS A 144 3.40 -3.52 9.53
CA HIS A 144 3.19 -4.28 8.30
C HIS A 144 4.53 -4.92 7.88
N PRO A 145 4.66 -6.26 7.74
CA PRO A 145 5.92 -6.88 7.37
C PRO A 145 6.24 -6.68 5.88
N ILE A 146 7.52 -6.77 5.52
CA ILE A 146 7.97 -6.75 4.12
C ILE A 146 7.77 -8.14 3.49
N GLN A 147 7.03 -8.23 2.39
CA GLN A 147 6.75 -9.50 1.71
C GLN A 147 8.02 -10.14 1.11
N ASN A 148 8.86 -9.35 0.43
CA ASN A 148 10.08 -9.86 -0.18
C ASN A 148 11.07 -10.41 0.86
N GLN A 149 11.12 -9.81 2.04
CA GLN A 149 11.92 -10.31 3.16
C GLN A 149 11.41 -11.68 3.64
N LEU A 150 10.10 -11.84 3.78
CA LEU A 150 9.49 -13.12 4.15
C LEU A 150 9.76 -14.24 3.14
N MET A 151 9.79 -13.87 1.86
CA MET A 151 10.12 -14.78 0.77
C MET A 151 11.62 -15.01 0.61
N LYS A 152 12.47 -14.44 1.49
CA LYS A 152 13.93 -14.51 1.44
C LYS A 152 14.51 -14.08 0.08
N VAL A 153 13.90 -13.08 -0.54
CA VAL A 153 14.37 -12.54 -1.82
C VAL A 153 15.62 -11.75 -1.59
N GLU A 154 16.71 -12.05 -2.29
CA GLU A 154 17.92 -11.23 -2.18
C GLU A 154 17.72 -9.82 -2.78
N PRO A 155 18.09 -8.75 -2.05
CA PRO A 155 18.10 -7.38 -2.58
C PRO A 155 19.03 -7.21 -3.78
N CYS A 156 18.71 -6.28 -4.67
CA CYS A 156 19.62 -5.92 -5.76
C CYS A 156 20.77 -5.04 -5.25
N ILE A 157 21.85 -4.92 -6.01
CA ILE A 157 22.85 -3.86 -5.79
C ILE A 157 22.19 -2.52 -6.15
N PHE A 158 22.40 -1.50 -5.32
CA PHE A 158 21.93 -0.16 -5.60
C PHE A 158 22.68 0.40 -6.83
N SER A 159 21.93 0.81 -7.86
CA SER A 159 22.46 1.37 -9.10
C SER A 159 22.07 2.83 -9.25
N HIS A 160 23.04 3.66 -9.65
CA HIS A 160 22.82 5.05 -10.04
C HIS A 160 22.51 5.21 -11.53
N VAL A 161 22.76 4.17 -12.32
CA VAL A 161 22.46 4.17 -13.76
C VAL A 161 20.98 3.86 -13.93
N ILE A 162 20.26 4.81 -14.51
CA ILE A 162 18.81 4.71 -14.73
C ILE A 162 18.56 4.34 -16.19
N LYS A 163 18.01 3.16 -16.42
CA LYS A 163 17.57 2.71 -17.77
C LYS A 163 16.10 2.35 -17.80
N LYS A 164 15.51 1.97 -16.66
CA LYS A 164 14.14 1.45 -16.59
C LYS A 164 13.38 2.07 -15.43
N VAL A 165 12.34 2.83 -15.78
CA VAL A 165 11.41 3.47 -14.85
C VAL A 165 10.06 2.77 -14.97
N ALA A 166 9.46 2.36 -13.85
CA ALA A 166 8.15 1.73 -13.87
C ALA A 166 7.12 2.54 -13.07
N PHE A 167 6.06 2.97 -13.73
CA PHE A 167 4.85 3.46 -13.09
C PHE A 167 4.02 2.26 -12.60
N LEU A 168 4.01 2.07 -11.29
CA LEU A 168 3.36 0.94 -10.64
C LEU A 168 2.13 1.37 -9.85
N ASN A 169 1.26 0.39 -9.59
CA ASN A 169 0.00 0.58 -8.88
C ASN A 169 -0.93 1.59 -9.55
N LEU A 170 -0.90 1.69 -10.88
CA LEU A 170 -1.78 2.56 -11.64
C LEU A 170 -3.22 2.03 -11.60
N GLN A 171 -4.05 2.57 -10.71
CA GLN A 171 -5.45 2.18 -10.60
C GLN A 171 -6.33 3.36 -11.01
N ASP A 172 -7.38 3.10 -11.80
CA ASP A 172 -8.27 4.12 -12.40
C ASP A 172 -8.80 5.18 -11.44
N HIS A 173 -8.82 4.83 -10.16
CA HIS A 173 -9.59 5.46 -9.11
C HIS A 173 -8.69 5.72 -7.88
N TYR A 174 -7.38 5.53 -8.02
CA TYR A 174 -6.39 5.69 -6.95
C TYR A 174 -5.16 6.48 -7.38
N CYS A 175 -5.04 6.79 -8.66
CA CYS A 175 -3.93 7.56 -9.21
C CYS A 175 -4.35 8.98 -9.57
N ASN A 176 -3.34 9.85 -9.66
CA ASN A 176 -3.51 11.19 -10.19
C ASN A 176 -3.97 11.14 -11.65
N ASP A 177 -4.58 12.23 -12.11
CA ASP A 177 -4.88 12.38 -13.54
C ASP A 177 -3.54 12.50 -14.31
N PRO A 178 -3.25 11.59 -15.26
CA PRO A 178 -2.03 11.67 -16.04
C PRO A 178 -1.90 12.99 -16.79
N LYS A 179 -3.01 13.60 -17.26
CA LYS A 179 -2.94 14.91 -17.94
C LYS A 179 -2.43 16.00 -17.02
N HIS A 180 -2.78 15.94 -15.74
CA HIS A 180 -2.30 16.88 -14.74
C HIS A 180 -0.83 16.60 -14.40
N PHE A 181 -0.45 15.34 -14.25
CA PHE A 181 0.93 14.94 -13.94
C PHE A 181 1.92 15.37 -15.03
N PHE A 182 1.54 15.22 -16.31
CA PHE A 182 2.35 15.64 -17.47
C PHE A 182 2.10 17.11 -17.88
N LYS A 183 1.32 17.89 -17.12
CA LYS A 183 1.02 19.28 -17.47
C LYS A 183 2.30 20.12 -17.47
N GLY A 184 2.52 20.86 -18.56
CA GLY A 184 3.69 21.73 -18.69
C GLY A 184 5.01 20.96 -18.82
N PHE A 185 4.95 19.67 -19.15
CA PHE A 185 6.12 18.90 -19.49
C PHE A 185 6.71 19.39 -20.82
N ASN A 186 7.85 20.07 -20.76
CA ASN A 186 8.56 20.55 -21.93
C ASN A 186 9.64 19.55 -22.31
N ASN A 187 9.51 18.96 -23.51
CA ASN A 187 10.48 17.99 -24.07
C ASN A 187 11.91 18.54 -24.18
N VAL A 188 12.11 19.85 -24.03
CA VAL A 188 13.38 20.56 -24.18
C VAL A 188 14.41 20.18 -23.10
N ILE A 189 14.00 19.57 -21.99
CA ILE A 189 14.87 19.24 -20.83
C ILE A 189 15.09 17.72 -20.67
N LEU A 190 14.97 16.94 -21.75
CA LEU A 190 15.46 15.56 -21.73
C LEU A 190 16.89 15.58 -22.23
N THR A 191 17.86 15.46 -21.32
CA THR A 191 19.25 15.18 -21.72
C THR A 191 19.26 13.91 -22.59
N LYS A 192 20.26 13.78 -23.45
CA LYS A 192 20.39 12.63 -24.36
C LYS A 192 20.32 11.28 -23.60
N GLU A 193 20.74 11.25 -22.34
CA GLU A 193 20.68 10.10 -21.44
C GLU A 193 19.25 9.77 -20.97
N LEU A 194 18.36 10.76 -20.80
CA LEU A 194 16.97 10.55 -20.44
C LEU A 194 16.14 10.00 -21.62
N ASN A 195 16.61 10.20 -22.86
CA ASN A 195 15.98 9.65 -24.06
C ASN A 195 16.21 8.14 -24.23
N ASP A 196 17.11 7.52 -23.47
CA ASP A 196 17.37 6.07 -23.52
C ASP A 196 16.61 5.31 -22.41
N ILE A 197 15.86 6.02 -21.55
CA ILE A 197 15.10 5.41 -20.46
C ILE A 197 13.83 4.75 -21.01
N GLN A 198 13.63 3.50 -20.64
CA GLN A 198 12.42 2.74 -20.88
C GLN A 198 11.41 2.97 -19.74
N PHE A 199 10.18 3.31 -20.10
CA PHE A 199 9.07 3.58 -19.19
C PHE A 199 8.04 2.47 -19.26
N TYR A 200 7.81 1.78 -18.14
CA TYR A 200 6.84 0.68 -18.02
C TYR A 200 5.61 1.14 -17.25
N PHE A 201 4.41 0.88 -17.76
CA PHE A 201 3.15 1.28 -17.11
C PHE A 201 2.34 0.05 -16.70
N HIS A 202 2.10 -0.12 -15.40
CA HIS A 202 1.39 -1.28 -14.86
C HIS A 202 0.27 -0.91 -13.88
N GLY A 203 -0.89 -1.57 -14.05
CA GLY A 203 -2.07 -1.47 -13.20
C GLY A 203 -3.38 -1.37 -14.00
N SER A 204 -4.53 -1.37 -13.33
CA SER A 204 -5.85 -1.33 -14.00
C SER A 204 -6.08 -0.05 -14.80
N GLY A 205 -5.55 1.08 -14.30
CA GLY A 205 -5.65 2.41 -14.91
C GLY A 205 -4.42 2.82 -15.71
N ARG A 206 -3.61 1.86 -16.19
CA ARG A 206 -2.39 2.15 -16.96
C ARG A 206 -2.65 2.79 -18.33
N LYS A 207 -3.79 2.48 -18.99
CA LYS A 207 -4.07 2.93 -20.37
C LYS A 207 -4.09 4.48 -20.50
N PRO A 208 -4.81 5.24 -19.66
CA PRO A 208 -4.72 6.70 -19.67
C PRO A 208 -3.30 7.25 -19.47
N TRP A 209 -2.51 6.58 -18.61
CA TRP A 209 -1.15 7.01 -18.30
C TRP A 209 -0.21 6.85 -19.49
N ILE A 210 -0.14 5.66 -20.09
CA ILE A 210 0.72 5.44 -21.26
C ILE A 210 0.27 6.31 -22.44
N ASN A 211 -1.04 6.42 -22.71
CA ASN A 211 -1.55 7.25 -23.80
C ASN A 211 -1.18 8.73 -23.64
N THR A 212 -1.14 9.22 -22.39
CA THR A 212 -0.72 10.59 -22.12
C THR A 212 0.79 10.72 -22.30
N ALA A 213 1.56 9.78 -21.74
CA ALA A 213 3.02 9.77 -21.82
C ALA A 213 3.54 9.72 -23.26
N LEU A 214 2.87 9.00 -24.17
CA LEU A 214 3.21 8.92 -25.59
C LEU A 214 3.19 10.28 -26.33
N ASN A 215 2.52 11.30 -25.77
CA ASN A 215 2.53 12.65 -26.35
C ASN A 215 3.79 13.46 -25.98
N PHE A 216 4.53 13.00 -24.97
CA PHE A 216 5.62 13.74 -24.34
C PHE A 216 6.95 12.98 -24.38
N LEU A 217 6.90 11.65 -24.35
CA LEU A 217 8.06 10.76 -24.33
C LEU A 217 8.20 10.04 -25.67
N ASN A 218 9.41 9.56 -25.97
CA ASN A 218 9.65 8.72 -27.14
C ASN A 218 8.78 7.45 -27.07
N SER A 219 7.94 7.25 -28.10
CA SER A 219 6.98 6.15 -28.15
C SER A 219 7.66 4.77 -28.10
N SER A 220 8.84 4.65 -28.70
CA SER A 220 9.64 3.40 -28.68
C SER A 220 10.11 2.98 -27.29
N ASN A 221 10.06 3.90 -26.31
CA ASN A 221 10.47 3.66 -24.93
C ASN A 221 9.30 3.48 -23.96
N CYS A 222 8.06 3.58 -24.42
CA CYS A 222 6.88 3.45 -23.56
C CYS A 222 6.26 2.05 -23.69
N PHE A 223 6.29 1.27 -22.61
CA PHE A 223 5.83 -0.12 -22.59
C PHE A 223 4.60 -0.28 -21.71
N ASN A 224 3.55 -0.86 -22.29
CA ASN A 224 2.35 -1.24 -21.57
C ASN A 224 2.53 -2.64 -20.96
N VAL A 225 2.36 -2.77 -19.64
CA VAL A 225 2.52 -4.05 -18.92
C VAL A 225 1.18 -4.49 -18.35
N ASP A 226 0.49 -5.33 -19.12
CA ASP A 226 -0.87 -5.80 -18.81
C ASP A 226 -0.91 -6.76 -17.63
N TYR A 227 0.06 -7.68 -17.58
CA TYR A 227 0.19 -8.71 -16.57
C TYR A 227 1.65 -8.87 -16.17
N ILE A 228 1.89 -9.06 -14.88
CA ILE A 228 3.20 -9.38 -14.34
C ILE A 228 3.07 -10.72 -13.65
N GLU A 229 3.61 -11.76 -14.26
CA GLU A 229 3.57 -13.13 -13.72
C GLU A 229 4.43 -13.21 -12.45
N ASP A 230 5.70 -12.80 -12.58
CA ASP A 230 6.65 -12.72 -11.49
C ASP A 230 6.97 -11.25 -11.17
N PHE A 231 6.29 -10.75 -10.14
CA PHE A 231 6.47 -9.38 -9.66
C PHE A 231 7.85 -9.14 -9.07
N ILE A 232 8.49 -10.15 -8.47
CA ILE A 232 9.82 -10.01 -7.89
C ILE A 232 10.83 -9.83 -9.01
N THR A 233 10.83 -10.72 -10.00
CA THR A 233 11.74 -10.63 -11.15
C THR A 233 11.52 -9.33 -11.93
N PHE A 234 10.27 -8.94 -12.15
CA PHE A 234 9.97 -7.64 -12.76
C PHE A 234 10.54 -6.46 -11.95
N ASN A 235 10.30 -6.43 -10.63
CA ASN A 235 10.75 -5.34 -9.75
C ASN A 235 12.29 -5.33 -9.59
N LYS A 236 12.97 -6.49 -9.68
CA LYS A 236 14.44 -6.56 -9.73
C LYS A 236 15.00 -5.95 -11.01
N ASN A 237 14.28 -6.06 -12.13
CA ASN A 237 14.70 -5.60 -13.47
C ASN A 237 14.43 -4.13 -13.77
N ILE A 238 13.81 -3.38 -12.84
CA ILE A 238 13.59 -1.94 -12.97
C ILE A 238 14.56 -1.19 -12.04
N ASP A 239 14.85 0.06 -12.35
CA ASP A 239 15.77 0.88 -11.55
C ASP A 239 14.99 1.78 -10.59
N ILE A 240 13.89 2.35 -11.08
CA ILE A 240 13.07 3.33 -10.37
C ILE A 240 11.59 2.96 -10.45
N VAL A 241 10.88 3.19 -9.35
CA VAL A 241 9.43 2.98 -9.23
C VAL A 241 8.74 4.32 -9.05
N ILE A 242 7.68 4.55 -9.82
CA ILE A 242 6.83 5.74 -9.74
C ILE A 242 5.43 5.34 -9.24
N MET A 243 4.96 5.98 -8.17
CA MET A 243 3.66 5.73 -7.56
C MET A 243 2.84 7.05 -7.45
N PRO A 244 2.21 7.50 -8.54
CA PRO A 244 1.50 8.79 -8.56
C PRO A 244 0.07 8.62 -8.02
N LEU A 245 -0.08 8.40 -6.72
CA LEU A 245 -1.38 8.10 -6.10
C LEU A 245 -2.16 9.39 -5.77
N SER A 246 -3.45 9.44 -6.10
CA SER A 246 -4.36 10.52 -5.68
C SER A 246 -5.02 10.24 -4.34
N ALA A 247 -4.92 9.00 -3.87
CA ALA A 247 -5.41 8.59 -2.58
C ALA A 247 -4.56 7.44 -2.05
N GLY A 248 -4.41 7.39 -0.74
CA GLY A 248 -3.60 6.44 -0.01
C GLY A 248 -4.16 6.30 1.39
N ALA A 249 -4.00 5.12 1.99
CA ALA A 249 -4.09 4.94 3.43
C ALA A 249 -3.35 3.64 3.78
N GLY A 250 -2.79 3.56 4.98
CA GLY A 250 -1.85 2.51 5.35
C GLY A 250 -0.53 2.54 4.56
N VAL A 251 0.37 1.62 4.90
CA VAL A 251 1.66 1.43 4.21
C VAL A 251 1.52 0.51 3.00
N LYS A 252 2.18 0.84 1.90
CA LYS A 252 1.98 0.15 0.61
C LYS A 252 2.98 -0.98 0.50
N ASN A 253 2.49 -2.19 0.33
CA ASN A 253 3.35 -3.35 0.14
C ASN A 253 4.29 -3.21 -1.07
N ILE A 254 3.84 -2.57 -2.17
CA ILE A 254 4.71 -2.30 -3.34
C ILE A 254 5.87 -1.37 -2.95
N LEU A 255 5.60 -0.28 -2.19
CA LEU A 255 6.61 0.64 -1.70
C LEU A 255 7.65 -0.09 -0.84
N LEU A 256 7.21 -0.84 0.17
CA LEU A 256 8.08 -1.59 1.07
C LEU A 256 8.96 -2.60 0.31
N ASN A 257 8.36 -3.36 -0.61
CA ASN A 257 9.08 -4.35 -1.40
C ASN A 257 10.11 -3.73 -2.34
N SER A 258 9.80 -2.58 -2.93
CA SER A 258 10.74 -1.86 -3.81
C SER A 258 11.91 -1.28 -3.03
N ILE A 259 11.67 -0.65 -1.87
CA ILE A 259 12.74 -0.15 -0.99
C ILE A 259 13.62 -1.31 -0.49
N TYR A 260 13.02 -2.44 -0.09
CA TYR A 260 13.75 -3.64 0.30
C TYR A 260 14.69 -4.14 -0.81
N LEU A 261 14.25 -4.08 -2.08
CA LEU A 261 15.02 -4.48 -3.26
C LEU A 261 16.05 -3.44 -3.73
N ASN A 262 16.34 -2.40 -2.93
CA ASN A 262 17.23 -1.30 -3.30
C ASN A 262 16.76 -0.50 -4.53
N LYS A 263 15.43 -0.37 -4.72
CA LYS A 263 14.85 0.47 -5.77
C LYS A 263 14.44 1.81 -5.18
N VAL A 264 14.80 2.90 -5.87
CA VAL A 264 14.34 4.25 -5.52
C VAL A 264 12.88 4.36 -5.92
N VAL A 265 12.06 4.87 -5.01
CA VAL A 265 10.64 5.09 -5.26
C VAL A 265 10.40 6.59 -5.26
N PHE A 266 9.74 7.11 -6.29
CA PHE A 266 9.14 8.43 -6.27
C PHE A 266 7.63 8.29 -6.32
N GLY A 267 6.89 9.18 -5.67
CA GLY A 267 5.44 9.09 -5.65
C GLY A 267 4.80 10.30 -5.01
N SER A 268 3.49 10.34 -4.92
CA SER A 268 2.81 11.38 -4.14
C SER A 268 2.99 11.17 -2.64
N GLU A 269 2.60 12.15 -1.82
CA GLU A 269 2.48 11.99 -0.35
C GLU A 269 1.67 10.74 0.01
N GLU A 270 0.62 10.49 -0.77
CA GLU A 270 -0.25 9.33 -0.60
C GLU A 270 0.46 8.01 -0.84
N ALA A 271 1.48 7.95 -1.71
CA ALA A 271 2.30 6.75 -1.88
C ALA A 271 3.10 6.43 -0.61
N PHE A 272 3.63 7.46 0.05
CA PHE A 272 4.45 7.35 1.26
C PHE A 272 3.64 7.34 2.56
N SER A 273 2.30 7.32 2.51
CA SER A 273 1.55 7.32 3.77
C SER A 273 1.93 6.15 4.69
N GLY A 274 2.13 6.45 5.96
CA GLY A 274 2.67 5.52 6.97
C GLY A 274 4.19 5.49 7.06
N ILE A 275 4.90 6.26 6.22
CA ILE A 275 6.32 6.58 6.37
C ILE A 275 6.44 8.00 6.95
N PRO A 276 7.34 8.26 7.91
CA PRO A 276 7.56 9.60 8.44
C PRO A 276 7.86 10.63 7.33
N SER A 277 7.12 11.74 7.33
CA SER A 277 7.24 12.78 6.28
C SER A 277 8.67 13.28 6.11
N LYS A 278 9.42 13.44 7.20
CA LYS A 278 10.83 13.84 7.18
C LYS A 278 11.71 12.94 6.29
N LEU A 279 11.41 11.64 6.24
CA LEU A 279 12.13 10.66 5.41
C LEU A 279 11.60 10.60 3.97
N ALA A 280 10.33 10.97 3.76
CA ALA A 280 9.65 10.85 2.47
C ALA A 280 9.77 12.10 1.58
N ASN A 281 9.99 13.29 2.14
CA ASN A 281 9.93 14.58 1.43
C ASN A 281 10.76 14.61 0.13
N ASN A 282 11.99 14.08 0.16
CA ASN A 282 12.88 14.09 -1.02
C ASN A 282 12.43 13.12 -2.12
N PHE A 283 11.45 12.26 -1.85
CA PHE A 283 10.89 11.29 -2.78
C PHE A 283 9.48 11.65 -3.28
N ILE A 284 8.87 12.68 -2.69
CA ILE A 284 7.53 13.13 -3.08
C ILE A 284 7.59 13.90 -4.40
N ILE A 285 6.74 13.55 -5.36
CA ILE A 285 6.60 14.24 -6.65
C ILE A 285 5.12 14.52 -6.94
N SER A 286 4.88 15.65 -7.60
CA SER A 286 3.55 16.08 -8.05
C SER A 286 3.43 16.11 -9.59
N SER A 287 4.54 16.19 -10.31
CA SER A 287 4.58 16.36 -11.76
C SER A 287 5.72 15.59 -12.43
N ALA A 288 5.61 15.43 -13.75
CA ALA A 288 6.66 14.84 -14.58
C ALA A 288 7.94 15.70 -14.61
N ASN A 289 7.84 17.03 -14.52
CA ASN A 289 9.02 17.91 -14.45
C ASN A 289 9.82 17.68 -13.16
N GLU A 290 9.13 17.58 -12.02
CA GLU A 290 9.79 17.25 -10.74
C GLU A 290 10.44 15.87 -10.79
N LEU A 291 9.78 14.90 -11.42
CA LEU A 291 10.38 13.58 -11.64
C LEU A 291 11.69 13.71 -12.42
N MET A 292 11.70 14.35 -13.59
CA MET A 292 12.92 14.44 -14.40
C MET A 292 14.04 15.19 -13.69
N ASN A 293 13.72 16.26 -12.96
CA ASN A 293 14.70 16.93 -12.11
C ASN A 293 15.31 15.95 -11.08
N LYS A 294 14.49 15.16 -10.39
CA LYS A 294 15.00 14.18 -9.41
C LYS A 294 15.80 13.04 -10.05
N LEU A 295 15.46 12.64 -11.28
CA LEU A 295 16.26 11.66 -12.02
C LEU A 295 17.64 12.20 -12.38
N GLN A 296 17.73 13.48 -12.76
CA GLN A 296 18.99 14.14 -13.10
C GLN A 296 19.93 14.28 -11.89
N TYR A 297 19.37 14.51 -10.70
CA TYR A 297 20.11 14.71 -9.45
C TYR A 297 20.02 13.50 -8.51
N LEU A 298 19.94 12.27 -9.05
CA LEU A 298 19.75 11.06 -8.24
C LEU A 298 20.89 10.81 -7.25
N ASN A 299 22.12 11.18 -7.61
CA ASN A 299 23.27 11.05 -6.72
C ASN A 299 23.12 11.84 -5.42
N ASP A 300 22.43 12.99 -5.48
CA ASP A 300 22.29 13.91 -4.35
C ASP A 300 21.34 13.35 -3.29
N ILE A 301 20.37 12.51 -3.70
CA ILE A 301 19.37 11.91 -2.80
C ILE A 301 19.80 10.54 -2.25
N LYS A 302 21.00 10.04 -2.59
CA LYS A 302 21.47 8.70 -2.16
C LYS A 302 21.47 8.56 -0.64
N LYS A 303 21.95 9.58 0.08
CA LYS A 303 22.03 9.57 1.54
C LYS A 303 20.63 9.45 2.15
N ASP A 304 19.70 10.27 1.69
CA ASP A 304 18.31 10.26 2.17
C ASP A 304 17.62 8.93 1.85
N TYR A 305 17.96 8.32 0.71
CA TYR A 305 17.41 7.02 0.33
C TYR A 305 17.88 5.91 1.28
N LEU A 306 19.16 5.91 1.65
CA LEU A 306 19.70 4.95 2.60
C LEU A 306 19.07 5.12 3.99
N GLU A 307 18.80 6.35 4.41
CA GLU A 307 18.10 6.63 5.67
C GLU A 307 16.66 6.11 5.64
N LEU A 308 15.90 6.42 4.58
CA LEU A 308 14.55 5.88 4.35
C LEU A 308 14.56 4.35 4.33
N ARG A 309 15.55 3.74 3.66
CA ARG A 309 15.67 2.28 3.58
C ARG A 309 15.93 1.66 4.94
N ASN A 310 16.86 2.20 5.72
CA ASN A 310 17.16 1.69 7.06
C ASN A 310 15.94 1.76 7.96
N TYR A 311 15.21 2.89 7.94
CA TYR A 311 13.92 3.00 8.63
C TYR A 311 12.97 1.88 8.21
N VAL A 312 12.79 1.66 6.90
CA VAL A 312 11.89 0.61 6.39
C VAL A 312 12.32 -0.77 6.86
N LEU A 313 13.62 -1.09 6.81
CA LEU A 313 14.10 -2.41 7.23
C LEU A 313 14.00 -2.65 8.72
N GLU A 314 14.17 -1.62 9.55
CA GLU A 314 14.06 -1.73 11.00
C GLU A 314 12.59 -1.79 11.45
N HIS A 315 11.74 -0.90 10.90
CA HIS A 315 10.37 -0.76 11.36
C HIS A 315 9.42 -1.77 10.71
N HIS A 316 9.68 -2.21 9.47
CA HIS A 316 8.84 -3.20 8.79
C HIS A 316 9.44 -4.60 8.79
N ASP A 317 10.44 -4.85 9.65
CA ASP A 317 11.03 -6.16 9.83
C ASP A 317 10.00 -7.20 10.29
N ILE A 318 10.18 -8.45 9.85
CA ILE A 318 9.31 -9.53 10.28
C ILE A 318 9.34 -9.78 11.79
N SER A 319 10.46 -9.55 12.47
CA SER A 319 10.56 -9.68 13.93
C SER A 319 9.65 -8.69 14.65
N MET A 320 9.50 -7.47 14.14
CA MET A 320 8.58 -6.46 14.69
C MET A 320 7.12 -6.90 14.55
N PHE A 321 6.74 -7.43 13.38
CA PHE A 321 5.41 -8.00 13.16
C PHE A 321 5.11 -9.18 14.10
N LYS A 322 6.07 -10.09 14.29
CA LYS A 322 5.93 -11.23 15.21
C LYS A 322 5.84 -10.78 16.67
N SER A 323 6.66 -9.80 17.05
CA SER A 323 6.66 -9.19 18.39
C SER A 323 5.29 -8.57 18.70
N ASP A 324 4.75 -7.80 17.77
CA ASP A 324 3.41 -7.24 17.89
C ASP A 324 2.33 -8.30 18.05
N LEU A 325 2.38 -9.36 17.23
CA LEU A 325 1.43 -10.46 17.36
C LEU A 325 1.49 -11.06 18.76
N ASN A 326 2.68 -11.41 19.24
CA ASN A 326 2.85 -11.99 20.57
C ASN A 326 2.35 -11.04 21.68
N ARG A 327 2.69 -9.76 21.60
CA ARG A 327 2.26 -8.73 22.54
C ARG A 327 0.73 -8.62 22.59
N PHE A 328 0.08 -8.34 21.46
CA PHE A 328 -1.36 -8.11 21.41
C PHE A 328 -2.18 -9.36 21.71
N PHE A 329 -1.65 -10.53 21.39
CA PHE A 329 -2.27 -11.78 21.77
C PHE A 329 -2.20 -12.07 23.27
N ASN A 330 -1.16 -11.58 23.96
CA ASN A 330 -1.00 -11.71 25.41
C ASN A 330 -1.79 -10.64 26.18
N GLU A 331 -1.85 -9.39 25.71
CA GLU A 331 -2.57 -8.28 26.38
C GLU A 331 -4.08 -8.49 26.53
N CYS A 332 -4.68 -9.35 25.71
CA CYS A 332 -6.10 -9.66 25.82
C CYS A 332 -6.38 -10.86 26.77
N ASN A 333 -5.35 -11.53 27.32
CA ASN A 333 -5.50 -12.61 28.31
C ASN A 333 -5.62 -11.98 29.70
#